data_AF-A0A920KNQ1-F1
#
_entry.id   AF-A0A920KNQ1-F1
#
_cell.length_a   1.000
_cell.length_b   1.000
_cell.length_c   1.000
_cell.angle_alpha   90.00
_cell.angle_beta   90.00
_cell.angle_gamma   90.00
#
_symmetry.space_group_name_H-M   'P 1'
#
loop_
_entity.id
_entity.type
_entity.pdbx_description
1 polymer ?
#
loop_
_entity_poly.entity_id
_entity_poly.type
_entity_poly.pdbx_seq_one_letter_code
_entity_poly.pdbx_strand_id
1 'polypeptide(L)' 'MTEIVVLPHHEICPEGAVVTAEVGESICEALLRHDIDIEHACEMSCACTTCHVIVRDGV' A
#
# COMPACT_ATOMS: atom_id res chain seq x y z
N MET A 1 -4.62 9.09 12.29
CA MET A 1 -3.32 8.74 11.71
C MET A 1 -2.75 7.47 12.35
N THR A 2 -2.63 6.42 11.55
CA THR A 2 -1.93 5.16 11.88
C THR A 2 -0.69 5.04 10.99
N GLU A 3 0.26 4.21 11.41
CA GLU A 3 1.44 3.89 10.61
C GLU A 3 1.24 2.56 9.88
N ILE A 4 1.65 2.52 8.61
CA ILE A 4 1.77 1.30 7.80
C ILE A 4 3.25 1.09 7.53
N VAL A 5 3.77 -0.08 7.95
CA VAL A 5 5.14 -0.48 7.65
C VAL A 5 5.16 -1.29 6.36
N VAL A 6 5.76 -0.73 5.32
CA VAL A 6 5.99 -1.40 4.05
C VAL A 6 7.33 -2.12 4.14
N LEU A 7 7.29 -3.46 4.06
CA LEU A 7 8.51 -4.24 4.01
C LEU A 7 9.25 -4.01 2.68
N PRO A 8 10.59 -4.15 2.65
CA PRO A 8 11.37 -4.05 1.43
C PRO A 8 10.80 -4.88 0.26
N HIS A 9 10.57 -4.20 -0.86
CA HIS A 9 10.08 -4.77 -2.10
C HIS A 9 11.00 -4.36 -3.26
N HIS A 10 11.53 -5.33 -3.99
CA HIS A 10 12.63 -5.15 -4.95
C HIS A 10 12.34 -4.15 -6.09
N GLU A 11 11.09 -4.04 -6.53
CA GLU A 11 10.69 -3.09 -7.59
C GLU A 11 10.20 -1.74 -7.05
N ILE A 12 9.13 -1.73 -6.25
CA ILE A 12 8.40 -0.49 -5.91
C ILE A 12 8.81 0.14 -4.58
N CYS A 13 9.54 -0.56 -3.70
CA CYS A 13 9.95 -0.02 -2.41
C CYS A 13 11.22 -0.71 -1.86
N PRO A 14 12.40 -0.57 -2.50
CA PRO A 14 13.57 -1.40 -2.21
C PRO A 14 14.07 -1.35 -0.76
N GLU A 15 13.98 -0.18 -0.13
CA GLU A 15 14.42 0.05 1.25
C GLU A 15 13.31 -0.19 2.29
N GLY A 16 12.10 -0.52 1.84
CA GLY A 16 10.89 -0.44 2.66
C GLY A 16 10.55 1.01 3.00
N ALA A 17 9.46 1.20 3.73
CA ALA A 17 9.01 2.52 4.15
C ALA A 17 8.13 2.44 5.40
N VAL A 18 8.04 3.56 6.13
CA VAL A 18 6.98 3.79 7.11
C VAL A 18 6.14 4.94 6.58
N VAL A 19 4.86 4.67 6.34
CA VAL A 19 3.94 5.65 5.77
C VAL A 19 2.78 5.90 6.72
N THR A 20 2.29 7.14 6.74
CA THR A 20 1.12 7.51 7.53
C THR A 20 -0.16 7.35 6.72
N ALA A 21 -1.20 6.80 7.33
CA ALA A 21 -2.53 6.64 6.76
C ALA A 21 -3.61 7.21 7.69
N GLU A 22 -4.67 7.76 7.10
CA GLU A 22 -5.86 8.18 7.85
C GLU A 22 -6.84 7.02 8.08
N VAL A 23 -7.65 7.12 9.13
CA VAL A 23 -8.68 6.10 9.39
C VAL A 23 -9.72 6.13 8.27
N GLY A 24 -9.89 5.00 7.59
CA GLY A 24 -10.79 4.86 6.45
C GLY A 24 -10.14 5.05 5.08
N GLU A 25 -8.88 5.49 5.03
CA GLU A 25 -8.07 5.47 3.80
C GLU A 25 -7.67 4.02 3.47
N SER A 26 -7.70 3.66 2.19
CA SER A 26 -7.24 2.34 1.78
C SER A 26 -5.71 2.25 1.82
N ILE A 27 -5.17 1.04 2.00
CA ILE A 27 -3.71 0.80 1.92
C ILE A 27 -3.18 1.26 0.56
N CYS A 28 -3.91 0.99 -0.52
CA CYS A 28 -3.53 1.38 -1.88
C CYS A 28 -3.34 2.90 -2.02
N GLU A 29 -4.32 3.69 -1.58
CA GLU A 29 -4.25 5.16 -1.62
C GLU A 29 -3.11 5.70 -0.75
N ALA A 30 -2.95 5.15 0.45
CA ALA A 30 -1.86 5.55 1.34
C ALA A 30 -0.48 5.30 0.67
N LEU A 31 -0.26 4.14 0.05
CA LEU A 31 0.99 3.83 -0.65
C LEU A 31 1.26 4.81 -1.80
N LEU A 32 0.26 5.05 -2.66
CA LEU A 32 0.41 5.96 -3.81
C LEU A 32 0.67 7.40 -3.39
N ARG A 33 0.05 7.87 -2.29
CA ARG A 33 0.29 9.21 -1.75
C ARG A 33 1.71 9.42 -1.24
N HIS A 34 2.44 8.34 -0.95
CA HIS A 34 3.84 8.34 -0.52
C HIS A 34 4.79 7.81 -1.61
N ASP A 35 4.39 7.92 -2.88
CA ASP A 35 5.19 7.57 -4.07
C ASP A 35 5.62 6.08 -4.12
N ILE A 36 4.82 5.19 -3.53
CA ILE A 36 4.97 3.73 -3.66
C ILE A 36 3.97 3.23 -4.70
N ASP A 37 4.46 3.04 -5.93
CA ASP A 37 3.67 2.71 -7.13
C ASP A 37 3.14 1.26 -7.12
N ILE A 38 2.21 0.96 -6.21
CA ILE A 38 1.45 -0.29 -6.23
C ILE A 38 0.51 -0.33 -7.44
N GLU A 39 0.52 -1.43 -8.20
CA GLU A 39 -0.34 -1.54 -9.39
C GLU A 39 -1.82 -1.65 -8.99
N HIS A 40 -2.68 -0.93 -9.71
CA HIS A 40 -4.12 -0.85 -9.42
C HIS A 40 -4.93 -0.81 -10.73
N ALA A 41 -4.78 -1.84 -11.54
CA ALA A 41 -5.26 -1.89 -12.94
C ALA A 41 -6.77 -1.67 -13.10
N CYS A 42 -7.57 -2.04 -12.09
CA CYS A 42 -9.01 -1.79 -12.09
C CYS A 42 -9.40 -0.41 -11.52
N GLU A 43 -8.46 0.51 -11.37
CA GLU A 43 -8.69 1.84 -10.78
C GLU A 43 -9.34 1.73 -9.38
N MET A 44 -8.83 0.81 -8.56
CA MET A 44 -9.34 0.53 -7.20
C MET A 44 -10.82 0.08 -7.14
N SER A 45 -11.37 -0.43 -8.24
CA SER A 45 -12.78 -0.84 -8.36
C SER A 45 -13.07 -2.31 -8.01
N CYS A 46 -12.16 -2.99 -7.29
CA CYS A 46 -12.31 -4.40 -6.87
C CYS A 46 -12.56 -5.40 -8.03
N ALA A 47 -11.91 -5.18 -9.18
CA ALA A 47 -12.08 -6.03 -10.38
C ALA A 47 -10.77 -6.66 -10.91
N CYS A 48 -9.64 -6.43 -10.23
CA CYS A 48 -8.36 -7.08 -10.52
C CYS A 48 -7.72 -7.58 -9.23
N THR A 49 -6.50 -8.11 -9.34
CA THR A 49 -5.70 -8.56 -8.19
C THR A 49 -4.33 -7.89 -8.12
N THR A 50 -4.07 -6.87 -8.93
CA THR A 50 -2.74 -6.25 -9.02
C THR A 50 -2.38 -5.42 -7.78
N CYS A 51 -3.38 -4.92 -7.05
CA CYS A 51 -3.18 -4.22 -5.77
C CYS A 51 -3.15 -5.16 -4.55
N HIS A 52 -2.96 -6.46 -4.76
CA HIS A 52 -2.94 -7.45 -3.68
C HIS A 52 -1.77 -7.20 -2.71
N VAL A 53 -2.06 -7.21 -1.42
CA VAL A 53 -1.07 -7.09 -0.34
C VAL A 53 -1.26 -8.19 0.70
N ILE A 54 -0.22 -8.44 1.48
CA ILE A 54 -0.26 -9.37 2.62
C ILE A 54 -0.06 -8.55 3.89
N VAL A 55 -1.10 -8.44 4.72
CA VAL A 55 -1.01 -7.85 6.06
C VAL A 55 -0.37 -8.88 6.98
N ARG A 56 0.85 -8.60 7.45
CA ARG A 56 1.61 -9.51 8.32
C ARG A 56 1.37 -9.25 9.82
N ASP A 57 1.02 -8.02 10.17
CA ASP A 57 0.74 -7.59 11.54
C ASP A 57 -0.28 -6.43 11.51
N GLY A 58 -1.04 -6.26 12.59
CA GLY A 58 -2.13 -5.28 12.71
C GLY A 58 -3.55 -5.88 12.71
N VAL A 59 -4.52 -5.09 13.18
CA VAL A 59 -5.97 -5.41 13.25
C VAL A 59 -6.82 -4.22 12.86
#